data_AF-A0A285K6G4-F1
#
_entry.id   AF-A0A285K6G4-F1
#
_cell.length_a   1.000
_cell.length_b   1.000
_cell.length_c   1.000
_cell.angle_alpha   90.00
_cell.angle_beta   90.00
_cell.angle_gamma   90.00
#
_symmetry.space_group_name_H-M   'P 1'
#
loop_
_entity.id
_entity.type
_entity.pdbx_description
1 polymer ?
#
loop_
_entity_poly.entity_id
_entity_poly.type
_entity_poly.pdbx_seq_one_letter_code
_entity_poly.pdbx_strand_id
1 'polypeptide(L)'
;MAKHVLSLIIKIALFVVVMLMVAKIVPYDGLVNSIKGLFDFQSANKFTHFILGEPDSDVWESLGDYFSILINTLISVPVTSAIITTYSVVTHKVSPADIPREWGNSTLRRLAKIFGFTFLFWALFRLLPYQALLPDQTYSNFTMAAIVGFQLLLTIVCYWFITKKITTKRSL
;
A
#
# COMPACT_ATOMS: atom_id res chain seq x y z
N MET A 1 -2.58 -13.07 -23.74
CA MET A 1 -3.02 -13.01 -22.32
C MET A 1 -1.96 -13.54 -21.35
N ALA A 2 -1.42 -14.76 -21.53
CA ALA A 2 -0.43 -15.36 -20.62
C ALA A 2 0.84 -14.51 -20.38
N LYS A 3 1.41 -13.88 -21.43
CA LYS A 3 2.58 -12.99 -21.29
C LYS A 3 2.34 -11.79 -20.36
N HIS A 4 1.13 -11.21 -20.39
CA HIS A 4 0.77 -10.09 -19.51
C HIS A 4 0.62 -10.52 -18.05
N VAL A 5 0.00 -11.69 -17.82
CA VAL A 5 -0.14 -12.27 -16.48
C VAL A 5 1.23 -12.61 -15.89
N LEU A 6 2.09 -13.28 -16.66
CA LEU A 6 3.45 -13.61 -16.25
C LEU A 6 4.28 -12.36 -15.94
N SER A 7 4.21 -11.32 -16.78
CA SER A 7 4.87 -10.03 -16.53
C SER A 7 4.39 -9.38 -15.23
N LEU A 8 3.09 -9.49 -14.93
CA LEU A 8 2.51 -8.94 -13.72
C LEU A 8 2.98 -9.71 -12.47
N ILE A 9 3.00 -11.05 -12.54
CA ILE A 9 3.53 -11.91 -11.46
C ILE A 9 4.99 -11.56 -11.16
N ILE A 10 5.83 -11.43 -12.19
CA ILE A 10 7.26 -11.08 -12.02
C ILE A 10 7.42 -9.71 -11.35
N LYS A 11 6.60 -8.71 -11.73
CA LYS A 11 6.66 -7.38 -11.10
C LYS A 11 6.23 -7.41 -9.63
N ILE A 12 5.23 -8.22 -9.28
CA ILE A 12 4.81 -8.41 -7.89
C ILE A 12 5.92 -9.10 -7.10
N ALA A 13 6.48 -10.21 -7.63
CA ALA A 13 7.58 -10.91 -6.99
C ALA A 13 8.80 -9.98 -6.78
N LEU A 14 9.15 -9.19 -7.79
CA LEU A 14 10.20 -8.17 -7.69
C LEU A 14 9.90 -7.17 -6.57
N PHE A 15 8.68 -6.64 -6.51
CA PHE A 15 8.28 -5.69 -5.48
C PHE A 15 8.39 -6.29 -4.06
N VAL A 16 7.96 -7.54 -3.87
CA VAL A 16 8.08 -8.25 -2.59
C VAL A 16 9.54 -8.45 -2.20
N VAL A 17 10.39 -8.88 -3.13
CA VAL A 17 11.83 -9.04 -2.88
C VAL A 17 12.47 -7.70 -2.49
N VAL A 18 12.12 -6.62 -3.18
CA VAL A 18 12.59 -5.28 -2.83
C VAL A 18 12.13 -4.90 -1.42
N MET A 19 10.85 -5.09 -1.07
CA MET A 19 10.36 -4.81 0.29
C MET A 19 11.12 -5.57 1.37
N LEU A 20 11.45 -6.85 1.13
CA LEU A 20 12.23 -7.66 2.06
C LEU A 20 13.69 -7.17 2.18
N MET A 21 14.29 -6.69 1.08
CA MET A 21 15.62 -6.08 1.14
C MET A 21 15.59 -4.76 1.89
N VAL A 22 14.64 -3.87 1.59
CA VAL A 22 14.49 -2.59 2.27
C VAL A 22 14.20 -2.82 3.76
N ALA A 23 13.39 -3.83 4.11
CA ALA A 23 13.15 -4.25 5.50
C ALA A 23 14.44 -4.56 6.27
N LYS A 24 15.42 -5.19 5.60
CA LYS A 24 16.70 -5.58 6.22
C LYS A 24 17.74 -4.46 6.26
N ILE A 25 17.74 -3.57 5.26
CA ILE A 25 18.80 -2.58 5.06
C ILE A 25 18.51 -1.29 5.84
N VAL A 26 17.23 -0.91 5.95
CA VAL A 26 16.85 0.36 6.57
C VAL A 26 16.74 0.19 8.08
N PRO A 27 17.37 1.06 8.89
CA PRO A 27 17.24 1.02 10.35
C PRO A 27 15.87 1.60 10.76
N TYR A 28 14.83 0.77 10.69
CA TYR A 28 13.47 1.18 11.02
C TYR A 28 13.37 1.66 12.46
N ASP A 29 14.02 1.01 13.41
CA ASP A 29 13.94 1.41 14.83
C ASP A 29 14.31 2.88 15.03
N GLY A 30 15.40 3.36 14.43
CA GLY A 30 15.79 4.77 14.56
C GLY A 30 14.84 5.75 13.86
N LEU A 31 14.44 5.44 12.62
CA LEU A 31 13.54 6.28 11.82
C LEU A 31 12.14 6.35 12.40
N VAL A 32 11.58 5.19 12.76
CA VAL A 32 10.24 5.04 13.33
C VAL A 32 10.19 5.65 14.72
N ASN A 33 11.20 5.45 15.57
CA ASN A 33 11.22 6.07 16.90
C ASN A 33 11.29 7.61 16.82
N SER A 34 12.03 8.15 15.85
CA SER A 34 12.07 9.59 15.61
C SER A 34 10.70 10.14 15.22
N ILE A 35 9.93 9.40 14.41
CA ILE A 35 8.57 9.77 14.02
C ILE A 35 7.60 9.60 15.20
N LYS A 36 7.70 8.49 15.96
CA LYS A 36 6.91 8.27 17.18
C LYS A 36 7.08 9.41 18.18
N GLY A 37 8.29 9.94 18.32
CA GLY A 37 8.58 11.08 19.18
C GLY A 37 7.87 12.40 18.81
N LEU A 38 7.27 12.49 17.61
CA LEU A 38 6.45 13.63 17.19
C LEU A 38 4.99 13.51 17.68
N PHE A 39 4.58 12.34 18.17
CA PHE A 39 3.22 12.09 18.63
C PHE A 39 3.15 12.11 20.16
N ASP A 40 2.10 12.71 20.69
CA ASP A 40 1.66 12.46 22.07
C ASP A 40 0.74 11.22 22.11
N PHE A 41 0.50 10.67 23.30
CA PHE A 41 -0.35 9.49 23.45
C PHE A 41 -1.76 9.72 22.88
N GLN A 42 -2.31 10.93 23.04
CA GLN A 42 -3.64 11.25 22.54
C GLN A 42 -3.71 11.24 21.01
N SER A 43 -2.71 11.80 20.33
CA SER A 43 -2.63 11.81 18.87
C SER A 43 -2.29 10.42 18.33
N ALA A 44 -1.41 9.67 19.00
CA ALA A 44 -1.10 8.29 18.66
C ALA A 44 -2.37 7.42 18.75
N ASN A 45 -3.12 7.51 19.85
CA ASN A 45 -4.36 6.77 20.03
C ASN A 45 -5.44 7.17 19.02
N LYS A 46 -5.59 8.47 18.71
CA LYS A 46 -6.49 8.93 17.65
C LYS A 46 -6.09 8.38 16.28
N PHE A 47 -4.79 8.33 16.01
CA PHE A 47 -4.27 7.82 14.75
C PHE A 47 -4.51 6.32 14.63
N THR A 48 -4.07 5.51 15.59
CA THR A 48 -4.29 4.05 15.57
C THR A 48 -5.77 3.70 15.57
N HIS A 49 -6.61 4.41 16.34
CA HIS A 49 -8.05 4.25 16.29
C HIS A 49 -8.66 4.62 14.94
N PHE A 50 -8.12 5.65 14.27
CA PHE A 50 -8.53 5.98 12.90
C PHE A 50 -8.17 4.86 11.91
N ILE A 51 -7.08 4.13 12.15
CA ILE A 51 -6.64 2.99 11.34
C ILE A 51 -7.48 1.74 11.58
N LEU A 52 -7.56 1.31 12.84
CA LEU A 52 -8.18 0.05 13.24
C LEU A 52 -9.70 0.16 13.32
N GLY A 53 -10.24 1.36 13.54
CA GLY A 53 -11.66 1.57 13.79
C GLY A 53 -12.10 1.18 15.21
N GLU A 54 -11.24 0.53 15.99
CA GLU A 54 -11.46 0.12 17.37
C GLU A 54 -10.30 0.60 18.28
N PRO A 55 -10.51 0.64 19.61
CA PRO A 55 -9.44 0.99 20.54
C PRO A 55 -8.35 -0.09 20.53
N ASP A 56 -7.11 0.34 20.45
CA ASP A 56 -5.94 -0.54 20.41
C ASP A 56 -5.36 -0.72 21.82
N SER A 57 -5.03 -1.97 22.20
CA SER A 57 -4.37 -2.26 23.47
C SER A 57 -2.94 -1.72 23.50
N ASP A 58 -2.24 -1.71 22.35
CA ASP A 58 -0.81 -1.43 22.25
C ASP A 58 -0.51 -0.36 21.20
N VAL A 59 -1.10 0.82 21.42
CA VAL A 59 -1.03 2.00 20.54
C VAL A 59 0.39 2.29 20.03
N TRP A 60 1.41 2.20 20.89
CA TRP A 60 2.79 2.52 20.51
C TRP A 60 3.45 1.46 19.62
N GLU A 61 3.08 0.19 19.79
CA GLU A 61 3.58 -0.91 18.97
C GLU A 61 2.94 -0.83 17.59
N SER A 62 1.61 -0.77 17.53
CA SER A 62 0.85 -0.62 16.28
C SER A 62 1.24 0.63 15.50
N LEU A 63 1.44 1.77 16.17
CA LEU A 63 1.93 2.99 15.52
C LEU A 63 3.29 2.74 14.84
N GLY A 64 4.17 1.98 15.50
CA GLY A 64 5.47 1.61 14.95
C GLY A 64 5.36 0.72 13.73
N ASP A 65 4.51 -0.30 13.81
CA ASP A 65 4.28 -1.21 12.71
C ASP A 65 3.70 -0.50 11.49
N TYR A 66 2.74 0.40 11.70
CA TYR A 66 2.16 1.20 10.62
C TYR A 66 3.20 2.09 9.93
N PHE A 67 4.02 2.81 10.70
CA PHE A 67 5.08 3.62 10.12
C PHE A 67 6.16 2.78 9.44
N SER A 68 6.49 1.61 9.99
CA SER A 68 7.45 0.68 9.38
C SER A 68 6.98 0.20 8.01
N ILE A 69 5.71 -0.25 7.92
CA ILE A 69 5.09 -0.67 6.66
C ILE A 69 5.01 0.49 5.67
N LEU A 70 4.62 1.68 6.15
CA LEU A 70 4.51 2.88 5.32
C LEU A 70 5.87 3.29 4.73
N ILE A 71 6.90 3.41 5.57
CA ILE A 71 8.25 3.79 5.16
C ILE A 71 8.82 2.75 4.20
N ASN A 72 8.68 1.46 4.52
CA ASN A 72 9.12 0.38 3.63
C ASN A 72 8.47 0.51 2.25
N THR A 73 7.16 0.75 2.21
CA THR A 73 6.42 0.95 0.96
C THR A 73 6.90 2.19 0.20
N LEU A 74 7.08 3.32 0.89
CA LEU A 74 7.52 4.58 0.29
C LEU A 74 8.93 4.49 -0.31
N ILE A 75 9.81 3.65 0.24
CA ILE A 75 11.16 3.40 -0.31
C ILE A 75 11.12 2.32 -1.40
N SER A 76 10.35 1.26 -1.20
CA SER A 76 10.30 0.11 -2.13
C SER A 76 9.71 0.46 -3.49
N VAL A 77 8.73 1.37 -3.54
CA VAL A 77 8.11 1.82 -4.79
C VAL A 77 9.10 2.53 -5.73
N PRO A 78 9.86 3.56 -5.31
CA PRO A 78 10.88 4.19 -6.14
C PRO A 78 11.99 3.23 -6.55
N VAL A 79 12.47 2.37 -5.63
CA VAL A 79 13.51 1.36 -5.93
C VAL A 79 13.04 0.39 -7.00
N THR A 80 11.83 -0.17 -6.85
CA THR A 80 11.25 -1.06 -7.86
C THR A 80 11.03 -0.35 -9.20
N SER A 81 10.62 0.92 -9.17
CA SER A 81 10.48 1.74 -10.38
C SER A 81 11.84 1.96 -11.06
N ALA A 82 12.91 2.21 -10.29
CA ALA A 82 14.26 2.39 -10.82
C ALA A 82 14.75 1.12 -11.52
N ILE A 83 14.63 -0.05 -10.86
CA ILE A 83 15.02 -1.35 -11.44
C ILE A 83 14.31 -1.60 -12.77
N ILE A 84 13.00 -1.36 -12.84
CA ILE A 84 12.21 -1.56 -14.06
C ILE A 84 12.66 -0.60 -15.17
N THR A 85 12.89 0.68 -14.85
CA THR A 85 13.36 1.68 -15.83
C THR A 85 14.76 1.32 -16.35
N THR A 86 15.70 0.98 -15.47
CA THR A 86 17.05 0.55 -15.87
C THR A 86 17.00 -0.70 -16.76
N TYR A 87 16.19 -1.70 -16.39
CA TYR A 87 16.02 -2.90 -17.21
C TYR A 87 15.50 -2.55 -18.63
N SER A 88 14.51 -1.65 -18.74
CA SER A 88 14.01 -1.22 -20.05
C SER A 88 15.06 -0.48 -20.89
N VAL A 89 15.89 0.36 -20.28
CA VAL A 89 16.94 1.09 -20.98
C VAL A 89 17.98 0.12 -21.54
N VAL A 90 18.43 -0.84 -20.73
CA VAL A 90 19.43 -1.85 -21.14
C VAL A 90 18.90 -2.74 -22.25
N THR A 91 17.63 -3.16 -22.17
CA THR A 91 17.04 -4.10 -23.13
C THR A 91 16.50 -3.44 -24.41
N HIS A 92 16.02 -2.20 -24.34
CA HIS A 92 15.34 -1.52 -25.45
C HIS A 92 16.11 -0.29 -25.99
N LYS A 93 17.34 -0.01 -25.49
CA LYS A 93 18.21 1.10 -25.91
C LYS A 93 17.50 2.47 -25.94
N VAL A 94 16.69 2.74 -24.91
CA VAL A 94 15.95 4.00 -24.78
C VAL A 94 16.91 5.15 -24.46
N SER A 95 16.62 6.35 -24.98
CA SER A 95 17.44 7.54 -24.75
C SER A 95 17.60 7.85 -23.25
N PRO A 96 18.83 8.03 -22.74
CA PRO A 96 19.06 8.25 -21.32
C PRO A 96 18.65 9.64 -20.80
N ALA A 97 18.42 10.59 -21.71
CA ALA A 97 18.14 11.98 -21.34
C ALA A 97 16.79 12.18 -20.63
N ASP A 98 15.78 11.36 -20.95
CA ASP A 98 14.42 11.49 -20.39
C ASP A 98 14.19 10.60 -19.15
N ILE A 99 15.15 9.74 -18.80
CA ILE A 99 15.06 8.77 -17.70
C ILE A 99 14.58 9.37 -16.37
N PRO A 100 15.19 10.45 -15.82
CA PRO A 100 14.81 10.93 -14.49
C PRO A 100 13.36 11.45 -14.46
N ARG A 101 12.92 12.09 -15.55
CA ARG A 101 11.54 12.58 -15.69
C ARG A 101 10.55 11.43 -15.82
N GLU A 102 10.87 10.44 -16.64
CA GLU A 102 10.03 9.24 -16.81
C GLU A 102 9.94 8.42 -15.53
N TRP A 103 11.06 8.21 -14.84
CA TRP A 103 11.12 7.53 -13.56
C TRP A 103 10.33 8.27 -12.48
N GLY A 104 10.49 9.59 -12.38
CA GLY A 104 9.72 10.42 -11.42
C GLY A 104 8.21 10.32 -11.67
N ASN A 105 7.79 10.51 -12.92
CA ASN A 105 6.37 10.40 -13.30
C ASN A 105 5.80 8.98 -13.13
N SER A 106 6.60 7.95 -13.40
CA SER A 106 6.27 6.54 -13.13
C SER A 106 6.03 6.33 -11.63
N THR A 107 6.99 6.79 -10.81
CA THR A 107 6.99 6.60 -9.35
C THR A 107 5.81 7.33 -8.71
N LEU A 108 5.61 8.61 -9.03
CA LEU A 108 4.48 9.41 -8.52
C LEU A 108 3.14 8.77 -8.87
N ARG A 109 2.99 8.30 -10.11
CA ARG A 109 1.77 7.60 -10.54
C ARG A 109 1.56 6.28 -9.79
N ARG A 110 2.62 5.52 -9.50
CA ARG A 110 2.51 4.28 -8.70
C ARG A 110 2.13 4.59 -7.26
N LEU A 111 2.75 5.61 -6.66
CA LEU A 111 2.42 6.07 -5.31
C LEU A 111 0.97 6.54 -5.22
N ALA A 112 0.51 7.36 -6.17
CA ALA A 112 -0.88 7.82 -6.22
C ALA A 112 -1.88 6.66 -6.35
N LYS A 113 -1.54 5.61 -7.11
CA LYS A 113 -2.37 4.40 -7.21
C LYS A 113 -2.43 3.64 -5.89
N ILE A 114 -1.29 3.44 -5.23
CA ILE A 114 -1.23 2.76 -3.93
C ILE A 114 -2.02 3.56 -2.90
N PHE A 115 -1.77 4.86 -2.79
CA PHE A 115 -2.47 5.74 -1.87
C PHE A 115 -3.98 5.75 -2.11
N GLY A 116 -4.42 5.90 -3.37
CA GLY A 116 -5.84 5.87 -3.72
C GLY A 116 -6.50 4.52 -3.44
N PHE A 117 -5.78 3.41 -3.66
CA PHE A 117 -6.28 2.07 -3.34
C PHE A 117 -6.39 1.85 -1.83
N THR A 118 -5.35 2.20 -1.07
CA THR A 118 -5.35 2.09 0.40
C THR A 118 -6.43 2.97 1.01
N PHE A 119 -6.57 4.21 0.54
CA PHE A 119 -7.63 5.11 0.99
C PHE A 119 -9.03 4.53 0.71
N LEU A 120 -9.24 3.97 -0.49
CA LEU A 120 -10.50 3.33 -0.83
C LEU A 120 -10.77 2.09 0.03
N PHE A 121 -9.75 1.26 0.27
CA PHE A 121 -9.85 0.09 1.15
C PHE A 121 -10.36 0.50 2.53
N TRP A 122 -9.72 1.51 3.12
CA TRP A 122 -10.07 2.02 4.44
C TRP A 122 -11.45 2.66 4.49
N ALA A 123 -11.79 3.47 3.49
CA ALA A 123 -13.11 4.10 3.41
C ALA A 123 -14.21 3.03 3.37
N LEU A 124 -14.03 1.99 2.55
CA LEU A 124 -14.97 0.89 2.46
C LEU A 124 -14.98 0.06 3.75
N PHE A 125 -13.81 -0.22 4.35
CA PHE A 125 -13.70 -1.02 5.57
C PHE A 125 -14.49 -0.33 6.69
N ARG A 126 -14.34 0.99 6.83
CA ARG A 126 -15.05 1.77 7.85
C ARG A 126 -16.55 1.95 7.62
N LEU A 127 -17.01 1.86 6.36
CA LEU A 127 -18.43 1.95 6.03
C LEU A 127 -19.20 0.68 6.41
N LEU A 128 -18.51 -0.43 6.67
CA LEU A 128 -19.17 -1.68 7.03
C LEU A 128 -19.59 -1.66 8.52
N PRO A 129 -20.87 -1.82 8.85
CA PRO A 129 -21.32 -1.92 10.23
C PRO A 129 -21.02 -3.31 10.78
N TYR A 130 -19.77 -3.55 11.19
CA TYR A 130 -19.31 -4.85 11.70
C TYR A 130 -20.18 -5.38 12.84
N GLN A 131 -20.62 -4.51 13.75
CA GLN A 131 -21.48 -4.87 14.88
C GLN A 131 -22.87 -5.40 14.47
N ALA A 132 -23.38 -4.97 13.30
CA ALA A 132 -24.68 -5.42 12.79
C ALA A 132 -24.57 -6.71 11.96
N LEU A 133 -23.42 -6.91 11.30
CA LEU A 133 -23.15 -8.10 10.49
C LEU A 133 -22.65 -9.27 11.33
N LEU A 134 -22.01 -8.96 12.46
CA LEU A 134 -21.31 -9.91 13.31
C LEU A 134 -21.53 -9.49 14.78
N PRO A 135 -22.54 -10.04 15.46
CA PRO A 135 -22.90 -9.63 16.82
C PRO A 135 -21.99 -10.23 17.92
N ASP A 136 -21.20 -11.26 17.61
CA ASP A 136 -20.31 -11.93 18.59
C ASP A 136 -18.94 -11.23 18.68
N GLN A 137 -18.48 -10.92 19.89
CA GLN A 137 -17.25 -10.15 20.12
C GLN A 137 -15.94 -10.96 19.96
N THR A 138 -16.00 -12.29 19.95
CA THR A 138 -14.82 -13.16 19.81
C THR A 138 -14.72 -13.73 18.41
N TYR A 139 -13.89 -13.11 17.58
CA TYR A 139 -13.60 -13.58 16.23
C TYR A 139 -12.42 -14.53 16.21
N SER A 140 -12.59 -15.68 15.57
CA SER A 140 -11.45 -16.49 15.15
C SER A 140 -10.62 -15.73 14.12
N ASN A 141 -9.30 -15.91 14.13
CA ASN A 141 -8.38 -15.37 13.12
C ASN A 141 -8.83 -15.69 11.69
N PHE A 142 -9.48 -16.84 11.48
CA PHE A 142 -10.05 -17.23 10.20
C PHE A 142 -11.19 -16.30 9.75
N THR A 143 -12.09 -15.94 10.66
CA THR A 143 -13.21 -15.03 10.38
C THR A 143 -12.70 -13.63 10.06
N MET A 144 -11.73 -13.12 10.82
CA MET A 144 -11.08 -11.84 10.52
C MET A 144 -10.39 -11.84 9.16
N ALA A 145 -9.64 -12.91 8.84
CA ALA A 145 -9.01 -13.05 7.53
C ALA A 145 -10.03 -13.09 6.39
N ALA A 146 -11.17 -13.76 6.58
CA ALA A 146 -12.26 -13.82 5.59
C ALA A 146 -12.90 -12.44 5.36
N ILE A 147 -13.14 -11.66 6.42
CA ILE A 147 -13.68 -10.30 6.35
C ILE A 147 -12.72 -9.38 5.60
N VAL A 148 -11.45 -9.37 5.99
CA VAL A 148 -10.41 -8.57 5.32
C VAL A 148 -10.28 -8.99 3.86
N GLY A 149 -10.32 -10.30 3.57
CA GLY A 149 -10.28 -10.83 2.21
C GLY A 149 -11.46 -10.39 1.35
N PHE A 150 -12.69 -10.47 1.89
CA PHE A 150 -13.88 -9.96 1.21
C PHE A 150 -13.77 -8.45 0.95
N GLN A 151 -13.26 -7.70 1.93
CA GLN A 151 -13.08 -6.27 1.79
C GLN A 151 -12.05 -5.90 0.73
N LEU A 152 -10.97 -6.68 0.64
CA LEU A 152 -9.96 -6.53 -0.41
C LEU A 152 -10.59 -6.76 -1.79
N LEU A 153 -11.40 -7.82 -1.95
CA LEU A 153 -12.11 -8.09 -3.20
C LEU A 153 -13.07 -6.96 -3.58
N LEU A 154 -13.86 -6.48 -2.62
CA LEU A 154 -14.77 -5.35 -2.83
C LEU A 154 -14.00 -4.10 -3.28
N THR A 155 -12.88 -3.82 -2.61
CA THR A 155 -12.01 -2.67 -2.95
C THR A 155 -11.43 -2.81 -4.36
N ILE A 156 -11.01 -4.02 -4.76
CA ILE A 156 -10.51 -4.29 -6.12
C ILE A 156 -11.59 -3.97 -7.15
N VAL A 157 -12.83 -4.42 -6.92
CA VAL A 157 -13.97 -4.17 -7.83
C VAL A 157 -14.29 -2.67 -7.90
N CYS A 158 -14.39 -1.99 -6.76
CA CYS A 158 -14.65 -0.55 -6.71
C CYS A 158 -13.54 0.27 -7.37
N TYR A 159 -12.28 -0.05 -7.07
CA TYR A 159 -11.11 0.61 -7.67
C TYR A 159 -11.10 0.43 -9.19
N TRP A 160 -11.37 -0.78 -9.66
CA TRP A 160 -11.50 -1.07 -11.10
C TRP A 160 -12.64 -0.26 -11.74
N PHE A 161 -13.80 -0.19 -11.10
CA PHE A 161 -14.93 0.58 -11.58
C PHE A 161 -14.62 2.09 -11.70
N ILE A 162 -14.02 2.67 -10.66
CA ILE A 162 -13.61 4.09 -10.63
C ILE A 162 -12.58 4.37 -11.72
N THR A 163 -11.51 3.56 -11.80
CA THR A 163 -10.45 3.76 -12.78
C THR A 163 -10.94 3.59 -14.22
N LYS A 164 -11.86 2.64 -14.47
CA LYS A 164 -12.51 2.48 -15.78
C LYS A 164 -13.31 3.73 -16.16
N LYS A 165 -14.14 4.25 -15.24
CA LYS A 165 -14.91 5.49 -15.45
C LYS A 165 -14.02 6.71 -15.74
N ILE A 166 -12.92 6.88 -15.01
CA ILE A 166 -11.97 7.97 -15.24
C ILE A 166 -11.30 7.84 -16.62
N THR A 167 -10.93 6.61 -17.01
CA THR A 167 -10.28 6.35 -18.30
C THR A 167 -11.23 6.62 -19.47
N THR A 168 -12.49 6.18 -19.38
CA THR A 168 -13.53 6.44 -20.41
C THR A 168 -13.81 7.94 -20.57
N LYS A 169 -13.80 8.73 -19.50
CA LYS A 169 -13.97 10.19 -19.59
C LYS A 169 -12.79 10.92 -20.24
N ARG A 170 -11.62 10.28 -20.33
CA ARG A 170 -10.42 10.87 -20.94
C ARG A 170 -10.29 10.59 -22.43
N SER A 171 -11.09 9.66 -22.96
CA SER A 171 -11.11 9.24 -24.36
C SER A 171 -12.31 9.77 -25.16
N LEU A 172 -13.25 10.44 -24.48
CA LEU A 172 -14.37 11.18 -25.06
C LEU A 172 -14.01 12.67 -25.09
#